data_AF-A0A6B1EUS6-F1
#
_entry.id   AF-A0A6B1EUS6-F1
#
_cell.length_a   1.000
_cell.length_b   1.000
_cell.length_c   1.000
_cell.angle_alpha   90.00
_cell.angle_beta   90.00
_cell.angle_gamma   90.00
#
_symmetry.space_group_name_H-M   'P 1'
#
loop_
_entity.id
_entity.type
_entity.pdbx_description
1 polymer ?
#
loop_
_entity_poly.entity_id
_entity_poly.type
_entity_poly.pdbx_seq_one_letter_code
_entity_poly.pdbx_strand_id
1 'polypeptide(L)'
;MHPIFRHTTIMIILMLVSIYGLILPTKAMEGPHGIPHVRVNPIVKLAQEDARQDLGHNAGLRWFSYGTGCWVFAVVHASVSTPTVPSHRLLGRSPEYVNTYAEAYERSIKDRRMEMSATGWVVSMVAVLWLWNIFTD
;
A
#
# COMPACT_ATOMS: atom_id res chain seq x y z
N MET A 1 5.37 4.00 -38.56
CA MET A 1 5.17 3.25 -37.31
C MET A 1 5.44 1.77 -37.56
N HIS A 2 6.55 1.26 -37.05
CA HIS A 2 6.93 -0.15 -37.22
C HIS A 2 5.94 -1.08 -36.49
N PRO A 3 5.57 -2.25 -37.06
CA PRO A 3 4.62 -3.19 -36.44
C PRO A 3 5.05 -3.66 -35.03
N ILE A 4 6.35 -3.63 -34.74
CA ILE A 4 6.94 -3.93 -33.43
C ILE A 4 6.38 -3.01 -32.34
N PHE A 5 6.18 -1.73 -32.67
CA PHE A 5 5.70 -0.69 -31.74
C PHE A 5 4.24 -0.91 -31.30
N ARG A 6 3.44 -1.53 -32.16
CA ARG A 6 2.03 -1.84 -31.87
C ARG A 6 1.93 -3.03 -30.92
N HIS A 7 2.81 -4.02 -31.06
CA HIS A 7 2.81 -5.20 -30.19
C HIS A 7 3.36 -4.94 -28.80
N THR A 8 4.41 -4.13 -28.67
CA THR A 8 4.94 -3.73 -27.36
C THR A 8 3.92 -2.94 -26.55
N THR A 9 3.26 -1.97 -27.17
CA THR A 9 2.21 -1.17 -26.51
C THR A 9 1.04 -2.03 -26.04
N ILE A 10 0.59 -3.00 -26.84
CA ILE A 10 -0.51 -3.91 -26.47
C ILE A 10 -0.08 -4.85 -25.32
N MET A 11 1.15 -5.39 -25.35
CA MET A 11 1.69 -6.22 -24.27
C MET A 11 1.79 -5.45 -22.95
N ILE A 12 2.20 -4.17 -23.01
CA ILE A 12 2.29 -3.29 -21.85
C ILE A 12 0.91 -2.98 -21.27
N ILE A 13 -0.08 -2.68 -22.11
CA ILE A 13 -1.46 -2.46 -21.65
C ILE A 13 -2.00 -3.74 -21.00
N LEU A 14 -1.76 -4.91 -21.58
CA LEU A 14 -2.17 -6.19 -21.00
C LEU A 14 -1.46 -6.50 -19.67
N MET A 15 -0.17 -6.17 -19.54
CA MET A 15 0.57 -6.28 -18.29
C MET A 15 0.03 -5.31 -17.23
N LEU A 16 -0.15 -4.03 -17.57
CA LEU A 16 -0.68 -3.02 -16.66
C LEU A 16 -2.12 -3.35 -16.23
N VAL A 17 -2.96 -3.87 -17.13
CA VAL A 17 -4.32 -4.34 -16.82
C VAL A 17 -4.29 -5.60 -15.95
N SER A 18 -3.39 -6.55 -16.19
CA SER A 18 -3.21 -7.72 -15.30
C SER A 18 -2.72 -7.31 -13.91
N ILE A 19 -1.80 -6.35 -13.85
CA ILE A 19 -1.26 -5.81 -12.60
C ILE A 19 -2.35 -5.03 -11.85
N TYR A 20 -3.13 -4.19 -12.53
CA TYR A 20 -4.30 -3.52 -11.94
C TYR A 20 -5.32 -4.56 -11.45
N GLY A 21 -5.58 -5.61 -12.22
CA GLY A 21 -6.45 -6.73 -11.86
C GLY A 21 -5.92 -7.61 -10.72
N LEU A 22 -4.61 -7.59 -10.44
CA LEU A 22 -3.95 -8.28 -9.32
C LEU A 22 -3.81 -7.39 -8.06
N ILE A 23 -3.86 -6.07 -8.21
CA ILE A 23 -3.86 -5.11 -7.09
C ILE A 23 -5.28 -4.81 -6.60
N LEU A 24 -6.28 -4.75 -7.49
CA LEU A 24 -7.70 -4.62 -7.15
C LEU A 24 -8.28 -5.68 -6.17
N PRO A 25 -7.83 -6.96 -6.15
CA PRO A 25 -8.30 -7.94 -5.19
C PRO A 25 -7.92 -7.59 -3.76
N THR A 26 -6.91 -6.75 -3.52
CA THR A 26 -6.57 -6.32 -2.15
C THR A 26 -7.66 -5.41 -1.56
N LYS A 27 -8.38 -4.67 -2.40
CA LYS A 27 -9.57 -3.91 -2.00
C LYS A 27 -10.84 -4.77 -2.01
N ALA A 28 -10.91 -5.82 -2.83
CA ALA A 28 -12.05 -6.74 -2.88
C ALA A 28 -11.98 -7.89 -1.86
N MET A 29 -10.84 -8.10 -1.21
CA MET A 29 -10.67 -8.99 -0.04
C MET A 29 -10.98 -8.28 1.29
N GLU A 30 -11.38 -7.01 1.26
CA GLU A 30 -12.37 -6.52 2.23
C GLU A 30 -13.67 -7.27 1.95
N GLY A 31 -13.74 -8.54 2.35
CA GLY A 31 -15.01 -9.22 2.48
C GLY A 31 -15.95 -8.35 3.32
N PRO A 32 -17.27 -8.51 3.21
CA PRO A 32 -18.22 -7.90 4.13
C PRO A 32 -18.01 -8.54 5.51
N HIS A 33 -16.93 -8.18 6.18
CA HIS A 33 -16.72 -8.40 7.58
C HIS A 33 -17.46 -7.26 8.25
N GLY A 34 -18.79 -7.43 8.29
CA GLY A 34 -19.58 -6.87 9.34
C GLY A 34 -18.81 -7.16 10.62
N ILE A 35 -18.15 -6.11 11.12
CA ILE A 35 -17.69 -6.06 12.49
C ILE A 35 -18.91 -6.55 13.26
N PRO A 36 -18.85 -7.69 14.00
CA PRO A 36 -19.97 -8.07 14.84
C PRO A 36 -20.37 -6.79 15.57
N HIS A 37 -21.67 -6.50 15.61
CA HIS A 37 -22.22 -5.25 16.14
C HIS A 37 -21.95 -5.18 17.66
N VAL A 38 -20.67 -5.12 18.03
CA VAL A 38 -20.15 -4.93 19.36
C VAL A 38 -20.44 -3.47 19.62
N ARG A 39 -21.22 -3.24 20.67
CA ARG A 39 -21.51 -1.94 21.26
C ARG A 39 -20.26 -1.06 21.11
N VAL A 40 -20.29 -0.06 20.23
CA VAL A 40 -19.11 0.71 19.82
C VAL A 40 -18.45 1.27 21.06
N ASN A 41 -17.41 0.60 21.54
CA ASN A 41 -16.68 1.05 22.70
C ASN A 41 -15.97 2.33 22.24
N PRO A 42 -16.23 3.49 22.85
CA PRO A 42 -15.62 4.75 22.42
C PRO A 42 -14.08 4.67 22.39
N ILE A 43 -13.51 3.79 23.22
CA ILE A 43 -12.08 3.47 23.30
C ILE A 43 -11.58 2.83 22.00
N VAL A 44 -12.35 1.92 21.39
CA VAL A 44 -12.02 1.23 20.14
C VAL A 44 -12.05 2.20 18.96
N LYS A 45 -13.08 3.06 18.90
CA LYS A 45 -13.20 4.06 17.84
C LYS A 45 -12.07 5.10 17.92
N LEU A 46 -11.72 5.53 19.13
CA LEU A 46 -10.61 6.44 19.35
C LEU A 46 -9.26 5.81 18.93
N ALA A 47 -9.03 4.55 19.31
CA ALA A 47 -7.83 3.81 18.91
C ALA A 47 -7.67 3.73 17.38
N GLN A 48 -8.77 3.47 16.65
CA GLN A 48 -8.75 3.41 15.20
C GLN A 48 -8.46 4.78 14.55
N GLU A 49 -9.02 5.85 15.10
CA GLU A 49 -8.81 7.21 14.59
C GLU A 49 -7.37 7.69 14.85
N ASP A 50 -6.86 7.47 16.06
CA ASP A 50 -5.47 7.78 16.44
C ASP A 50 -4.48 7.02 15.54
N ALA A 51 -4.73 5.72 15.30
CA ALA A 51 -3.89 4.90 14.45
C ALA A 51 -3.82 5.43 13.01
N ARG A 52 -4.92 5.97 12.48
CA ARG A 52 -4.97 6.59 11.15
C ARG A 52 -4.24 7.92 11.09
N GLN A 53 -4.30 8.73 12.15
CA GLN A 53 -3.59 10.02 12.20
C GLN A 53 -2.07 9.83 12.33
N ASP A 54 -1.63 8.75 12.97
CA ASP A 54 -0.21 8.41 13.13
C ASP A 54 0.43 7.80 11.87
N LEU A 55 -0.32 7.68 10.76
CA LEU A 55 0.22 7.39 9.44
C LEU A 55 1.05 8.59 8.96
N GLY A 56 2.26 8.74 9.49
CA GLY A 56 3.13 9.87 9.22
C GLY A 56 3.30 10.13 7.72
N HIS A 57 3.10 11.37 7.29
CA HIS A 57 3.17 11.81 5.88
C HIS A 57 4.45 11.33 5.17
N ASN A 58 5.56 11.27 5.91
CA ASN A 58 6.88 10.90 5.37
C ASN A 58 7.06 9.41 5.13
N ALA A 59 6.28 8.54 5.80
CA ALA A 59 6.36 7.10 5.59
C ALA A 59 5.95 6.75 4.16
N GLY A 60 4.92 7.41 3.63
CA GLY A 60 4.45 7.16 2.27
C GLY A 60 5.51 7.45 1.21
N LEU A 61 6.25 8.57 1.34
CA LEU A 61 7.29 8.95 0.38
C LEU A 61 8.45 7.95 0.36
N ARG A 62 8.84 7.41 1.52
CA ARG A 62 9.89 6.38 1.61
C ARG A 62 9.48 5.10 0.89
N TRP A 63 8.24 4.66 1.05
CA TRP A 63 7.76 3.44 0.38
C TRP A 63 7.52 3.65 -1.11
N PHE A 64 7.12 4.87 -1.49
CA PHE A 64 7.09 5.28 -2.89
C PHE A 64 8.48 5.18 -3.54
N SER A 65 9.52 5.77 -2.94
CA SER A 65 10.87 5.72 -3.50
C SER A 65 11.43 4.30 -3.58
N TYR A 66 11.14 3.46 -2.57
CA TYR A 66 11.43 2.02 -2.62
C TYR A 66 10.72 1.33 -3.78
N GLY A 67 9.43 1.62 -4.00
CA GLY A 67 8.67 1.14 -5.15
C GLY A 67 9.32 1.51 -6.49
N THR A 68 9.77 2.76 -6.61
CA THR A 68 10.41 3.27 -7.82
C THR A 68 11.75 2.58 -8.12
N GLY A 69 12.58 2.36 -7.09
CA GLY A 69 13.94 1.83 -7.24
C GLY A 69 14.05 0.31 -7.23
N CYS A 70 13.21 -0.38 -6.46
CA CYS A 70 13.31 -1.83 -6.22
C CYS A 70 12.13 -2.64 -6.79
N TRP A 71 11.15 -2.00 -7.43
CA TRP A 71 10.06 -2.63 -8.18
C TRP A 71 9.29 -3.65 -7.32
N VAL A 72 9.10 -4.88 -7.82
CA VAL A 72 8.31 -5.93 -7.15
C VAL A 72 8.88 -6.29 -5.77
N PHE A 73 10.21 -6.18 -5.57
CA PHE A 73 10.83 -6.45 -4.27
C PHE A 73 10.36 -5.49 -3.18
N ALA A 74 10.04 -4.24 -3.54
CA ALA A 74 9.51 -3.27 -2.59
C ALA A 74 8.12 -3.67 -2.08
N VAL A 75 7.27 -4.20 -2.96
CA VAL A 75 5.92 -4.67 -2.60
C VAL A 75 5.99 -5.90 -1.70
N VAL A 76 6.87 -6.86 -2.02
CA VAL A 76 7.10 -8.03 -1.18
C VAL A 76 7.64 -7.61 0.19
N HIS A 77 8.63 -6.72 0.23
CA HIS A 77 9.20 -6.21 1.48
C HIS A 77 8.16 -5.45 2.32
N ALA A 78 7.31 -4.64 1.69
CA ALA A 78 6.18 -3.99 2.37
C ALA A 78 5.20 -5.01 2.98
N SER A 79 5.04 -6.19 2.36
CA SER A 79 4.12 -7.23 2.82
C SER A 79 4.62 -8.06 4.01
N VAL A 80 5.95 -8.26 4.10
CA VAL A 80 6.56 -9.08 5.16
C VAL A 80 7.10 -8.24 6.33
N SER A 81 7.31 -6.94 6.13
CA SER A 81 7.84 -6.07 7.17
C SER A 81 6.78 -5.69 8.20
N THR A 82 6.93 -6.17 9.43
CA THR A 82 6.08 -5.77 10.56
C THR A 82 6.28 -4.30 10.89
N PRO A 83 5.22 -3.49 10.95
CA PRO A 83 5.32 -2.10 11.35
C PRO A 83 5.53 -1.96 12.86
N THR A 84 6.45 -1.08 13.26
CA THR A 84 6.71 -0.81 14.67
C THR A 84 5.64 0.11 15.22
N VAL A 85 4.86 -0.37 16.19
CA VAL A 85 3.83 0.41 16.87
C VAL A 85 4.49 1.44 17.81
N PRO A 86 4.05 2.72 17.80
CA PRO A 86 4.61 3.74 18.68
C PRO A 86 4.31 3.44 20.16
N SER A 87 5.33 3.03 20.92
CA SER A 87 5.19 2.65 22.34
C SER A 87 4.72 3.79 23.24
N HIS A 88 5.03 5.04 22.90
CA HIS A 88 4.60 6.22 23.66
C HIS A 88 3.08 6.42 23.69
N ARG A 89 2.35 5.94 22.66
CA ARG A 89 0.88 5.99 22.61
C ARG A 89 0.22 4.90 23.48
N LEU A 90 0.98 3.87 23.86
CA LEU A 90 0.48 2.69 24.58
C LEU A 90 0.63 2.82 26.11
N LEU A 91 1.48 3.71 26.59
CA LEU A 91 1.74 3.88 28.02
C LEU A 91 0.50 4.45 28.75
N GLY A 92 0.06 3.77 29.80
CA GLY A 92 -1.08 4.18 30.64
C GLY A 92 -2.46 3.93 30.04
N ARG A 93 -2.55 3.23 28.91
CA ARG A 93 -3.83 2.85 28.27
C ARG A 93 -4.31 1.47 28.74
N SER A 94 -5.61 1.23 28.59
CA SER A 94 -6.19 -0.08 28.93
C SER A 94 -5.65 -1.17 27.97
N PRO A 95 -5.54 -2.43 28.42
CA PRO A 95 -5.11 -3.54 27.57
C PRO A 95 -5.97 -3.68 26.30
N GLU A 96 -7.27 -3.39 26.41
CA GLU A 96 -8.22 -3.42 25.30
C GLU A 96 -7.93 -2.33 24.25
N TYR A 97 -7.54 -1.11 24.68
CA TYR A 97 -7.09 -0.05 23.78
C TYR A 97 -5.81 -0.45 23.07
N VAL A 98 -4.83 -0.99 23.81
CA VAL A 98 -3.51 -1.35 23.26
C VAL A 98 -3.64 -2.39 22.16
N ASN A 99 -4.41 -3.47 22.39
CA ASN A 99 -4.57 -4.52 21.39
C ASN A 99 -5.28 -4.00 20.13
N THR A 100 -6.38 -3.26 20.33
CA THR A 100 -7.16 -2.67 19.23
C THR A 100 -6.34 -1.67 18.41
N TYR A 101 -5.59 -0.80 19.09
CA TYR A 101 -4.73 0.19 18.44
C TYR A 101 -3.62 -0.49 17.65
N ALA A 102 -2.94 -1.48 18.23
CA ALA A 102 -1.84 -2.19 17.56
C ALA A 102 -2.31 -2.90 16.28
N GLU A 103 -3.43 -3.63 16.34
CA GLU A 103 -4.01 -4.31 15.18
C GLU A 103 -4.44 -3.31 14.09
N ALA A 104 -5.12 -2.22 14.46
CA ALA A 104 -5.56 -1.20 13.51
C ALA A 104 -4.36 -0.43 12.89
N TYR A 105 -3.35 -0.13 13.68
CA TYR A 105 -2.12 0.53 13.24
C TYR A 105 -1.32 -0.35 12.29
N GLU A 106 -1.14 -1.62 12.63
CA GLU A 106 -0.40 -2.55 11.78
C GLU A 106 -1.06 -2.71 10.41
N ARG A 107 -2.38 -2.92 10.39
CA ARG A 107 -3.14 -3.05 9.15
C ARG A 107 -3.04 -1.79 8.29
N SER A 108 -3.33 -0.63 8.86
CA SER A 108 -3.35 0.63 8.12
C SER A 108 -1.97 1.02 7.58
N ILE A 109 -0.90 0.78 8.33
CA ILE A 109 0.47 0.99 7.84
C ILE A 109 0.77 0.02 6.71
N LYS A 110 0.46 -1.27 6.86
CA LYS A 110 0.76 -2.27 5.83
C LYS A 110 0.08 -1.96 4.51
N ASP A 111 -1.20 -1.61 4.55
CA ASP A 111 -1.97 -1.20 3.38
C ASP A 111 -1.36 0.03 2.72
N ARG A 112 -0.97 1.03 3.52
CA ARG A 112 -0.33 2.25 3.02
C ARG A 112 1.04 1.99 2.38
N ARG A 113 1.85 1.09 2.97
CA ARG A 113 3.16 0.68 2.43
C ARG A 113 3.00 -0.02 1.09
N MET A 114 2.04 -0.94 0.99
CA MET A 114 1.73 -1.65 -0.24
C MET A 114 1.25 -0.68 -1.33
N GLU A 115 0.30 0.20 -1.01
CA GLU A 115 -0.25 1.19 -1.93
C GLU A 115 0.85 2.10 -2.49
N MET A 116 1.70 2.66 -1.63
CA MET A 116 2.77 3.56 -2.05
C MET A 116 3.87 2.85 -2.83
N SER A 117 4.24 1.63 -2.43
CA SER A 117 5.23 0.83 -3.18
C SER A 117 4.72 0.44 -4.56
N ALA A 118 3.45 0.04 -4.66
CA ALA A 118 2.81 -0.26 -5.94
C ALA A 118 2.73 0.99 -6.83
N THR A 119 2.37 2.14 -6.27
CA THR A 119 2.33 3.41 -7.00
C THR A 119 3.71 3.80 -7.54
N GLY A 120 4.75 3.71 -6.71
CA GLY A 120 6.13 4.00 -7.13
C GLY A 120 6.61 3.09 -8.25
N TRP A 121 6.29 1.79 -8.17
CA TRP A 121 6.63 0.84 -9.23
C TRP A 121 5.93 1.15 -10.56
N VAL A 122 4.62 1.45 -10.53
CA VAL A 122 3.86 1.83 -11.74
C VAL A 122 4.43 3.09 -12.38
N VAL A 123 4.71 4.13 -11.57
CA VAL A 123 5.31 5.38 -12.07
C VAL A 123 6.68 5.13 -12.70
N SER A 124 7.52 4.30 -12.07
CA SER A 124 8.84 3.92 -12.58
C SER A 124 8.75 3.23 -13.95
N MET A 125 7.83 2.26 -14.09
CA MET A 125 7.61 1.58 -15.36
C MET A 125 7.17 2.54 -16.47
N VAL A 126 6.23 3.43 -16.20
CA VAL A 126 5.77 4.42 -17.18
C VAL A 126 6.91 5.35 -17.61
N ALA A 127 7.72 5.82 -16.65
CA ALA A 127 8.86 6.69 -16.94
C ALA A 127 9.93 6.00 -17.80
N VAL A 128 10.29 4.75 -17.49
CA VAL A 128 11.27 3.97 -18.27
C VAL A 128 10.78 3.76 -19.70
N LEU A 129 9.50 3.42 -19.88
CA LEU A 129 8.91 3.23 -21.20
C LEU A 129 8.87 4.52 -22.02
N TRP A 130 8.55 5.64 -21.37
CA TRP A 130 8.52 6.95 -22.01
C TRP A 130 9.92 7.38 -22.46
N LEU A 131 10.94 7.18 -21.62
CA LEU A 131 12.34 7.42 -21.99
C LEU A 131 12.79 6.50 -23.13
N TRP A 132 12.47 5.21 -23.06
CA TRP A 132 12.82 4.26 -24.12
C TRP A 132 12.27 4.71 -25.47
N ASN A 133 11.01 5.15 -25.51
CA ASN A 133 10.37 5.68 -26.72
C ASN A 133 11.17 6.83 -27.34
N ILE A 134 11.55 7.84 -26.53
CA ILE A 134 12.31 9.02 -26.98
C ILE A 134 13.68 8.65 -27.57
N PHE A 135 14.37 7.67 -27.00
CA PHE A 135 15.71 7.28 -27.45
C PHE A 135 15.71 6.31 -28.64
N THR A 136 14.57 5.67 -28.94
CA THR A 136 14.45 4.73 -30.07
C THR A 136 13.84 5.33 -31.34
N ASP A 137 13.32 6.57 -31.27
CA ASP A 137 12.95 7.39 -32.43
C ASP A 137 14.18 8.14 -32.99
#